data_AF-A0A0B5ASB3-F1
#
_entry.id   AF-A0A0B5ASB3-F1
#
_cell.length_a   1.000
_cell.length_b   1.000
_cell.length_c   1.000
_cell.angle_alpha   90.00
_cell.angle_beta   90.00
_cell.angle_gamma   90.00
#
_symmetry.space_group_name_H-M   'P 1'
#
loop_
_entity.id
_entity.type
_entity.pdbx_description
1 polymer ?
#
loop_
_entity_poly.entity_id
_entity_poly.type
_entity_poly.pdbx_seq_one_letter_code
_entity_poly.pdbx_strand_id
1 'polypeptide(L)'
;MNASLHIPAKLKVGFQERGDTYTGKLAYVIPMNEKGKVRKEKSFESWRDHNYVPEEYENEPMSGFVLNKKAGGYATGWNHRKTYIRVYDPRGFEVEISVENHLYILEHTNSIVGKGLEGEFVYSWSGKNLVLLPVNAPEYVAVKKEEEMIETQGFLTSKKLKVGATYKTLDDSILVYLGKYDEYRYDWRNYYRAIKKSKPTFHFCEIRTDRFKELDYKIHRYPTISKKLTEVIDESEHPLLSDMMETLEGEREFSPIALGRTAVTPVSFDEFILGFGRTDFQKVVAKNGQAYFVYNGREMREIHFLSSTPHFKSRVKNMYEGEVYDVKTLEEIYELLEPCVVCYHLQNGRLYEKRVETFNPNTVKKKKR
;
A
#
# COMPACT_ATOMS: atom_id res chain seq x y z
N MET A 1 -15.72 0.65 4.89
CA MET A 1 -15.04 -0.41 5.68
C MET A 1 -13.90 -0.98 4.83
N ASN A 2 -12.65 -1.06 5.31
CA ASN A 2 -11.51 -1.62 4.54
C ASN A 2 -11.13 -3.05 4.98
N ALA A 3 -12.05 -3.76 5.63
CA ALA A 3 -11.82 -5.12 6.12
C ALA A 3 -12.35 -6.13 5.10
N SER A 4 -11.56 -7.18 4.82
CA SER A 4 -12.00 -8.34 4.04
C SER A 4 -13.27 -8.93 4.67
N LEU A 5 -14.39 -8.85 3.94
CA LEU A 5 -15.65 -9.47 4.33
C LEU A 5 -15.65 -10.94 3.94
N HIS A 6 -16.22 -11.77 4.80
CA HIS A 6 -16.42 -13.19 4.54
C HIS A 6 -17.90 -13.52 4.58
N ILE A 7 -18.42 -14.08 3.48
CA ILE A 7 -19.80 -14.55 3.35
C ILE A 7 -19.76 -16.08 3.46
N PRO A 8 -20.28 -16.69 4.55
CA PRO A 8 -20.38 -18.14 4.64
C PRO A 8 -21.56 -18.65 3.80
N ALA A 9 -21.48 -19.89 3.30
CA ALA A 9 -22.62 -20.53 2.63
C ALA A 9 -23.75 -20.89 3.61
N LYS A 10 -23.41 -21.33 4.83
CA LYS A 10 -24.36 -21.81 5.84
C LYS A 10 -24.25 -21.05 7.16
N LEU A 11 -25.40 -20.90 7.80
CA LEU A 11 -25.57 -20.24 9.09
C LEU A 11 -26.11 -21.24 10.09
N LYS A 12 -25.65 -21.10 11.34
CA LYS A 12 -26.30 -21.70 12.51
C LYS A 12 -26.86 -20.58 13.36
N VAL A 13 -28.10 -20.75 13.82
CA VAL A 13 -28.84 -19.74 14.58
C VAL A 13 -29.34 -20.35 15.87
N GLY A 14 -29.05 -19.68 16.97
CA GLY A 14 -29.48 -20.07 18.31
C GLY A 14 -30.26 -18.94 18.92
N PHE A 15 -31.18 -19.28 19.82
CA PHE A 15 -32.17 -18.33 20.31
C PHE A 15 -32.06 -18.13 21.81
N GLN A 16 -32.44 -16.93 22.26
CA GLN A 16 -32.82 -16.65 23.63
C GLN A 16 -34.26 -16.13 23.64
N GLU A 17 -35.01 -16.47 24.69
CA GLU A 17 -36.29 -15.82 24.94
C GLU A 17 -36.08 -14.34 25.27
N ARG A 18 -36.87 -13.50 24.60
CA ARG A 18 -36.75 -12.05 24.71
C ARG A 18 -38.12 -11.41 24.50
N GLY A 19 -38.85 -11.18 25.58
CA GLY A 19 -40.21 -10.61 25.52
C GLY A 19 -40.31 -9.20 24.91
N ASP A 20 -39.19 -8.49 24.75
CA ASP A 20 -39.14 -7.23 24.02
C ASP A 20 -38.93 -7.43 22.50
N THR A 21 -39.03 -8.63 21.95
CA THR A 21 -39.01 -8.86 20.49
C THR A 21 -40.44 -9.12 19.99
N TYR A 22 -40.70 -8.92 18.70
CA TYR A 22 -41.97 -9.28 18.07
C TYR A 22 -42.18 -10.80 18.07
N THR A 23 -41.10 -11.58 17.90
CA THR A 23 -41.19 -13.04 17.85
C THR A 23 -41.07 -13.72 19.22
N GLY A 24 -40.71 -12.96 20.26
CA GLY A 24 -40.27 -13.52 21.54
C GLY A 24 -38.85 -14.13 21.49
N LYS A 25 -38.14 -14.08 20.34
CA LYS A 25 -36.84 -14.71 20.13
C LYS A 25 -35.78 -13.71 19.66
N LEU A 26 -34.68 -13.63 20.42
CA LEU A 26 -33.44 -12.98 19.97
C LEU A 26 -32.49 -14.04 19.44
N ALA A 27 -31.92 -13.81 18.26
CA ALA A 27 -31.02 -14.74 17.59
C ALA A 27 -29.53 -14.36 17.78
N TYR A 28 -28.71 -15.39 17.92
CA TYR A 28 -27.26 -15.33 17.71
C TYR A 28 -26.92 -16.12 16.46
N VAL A 29 -26.51 -15.41 15.41
CA VAL A 29 -26.12 -15.98 14.12
C VAL A 29 -24.60 -16.23 14.07
N ILE A 30 -24.18 -17.42 13.66
CA ILE A 30 -22.76 -17.78 13.48
C ILE A 30 -22.51 -18.46 12.13
N PRO A 31 -21.30 -18.30 11.56
CA PRO A 31 -20.96 -18.93 10.30
C PRO A 31 -20.61 -20.42 10.54
N MET A 32 -21.12 -21.29 9.67
CA MET A 32 -20.67 -22.68 9.57
C MET A 32 -19.62 -22.80 8.48
N ASN A 33 -18.56 -23.57 8.73
CA ASN A 33 -17.61 -23.90 7.68
C ASN A 33 -18.02 -25.19 6.94
N GLU A 34 -17.37 -25.48 5.81
CA GLU A 34 -17.61 -26.68 4.98
C GLU A 34 -17.45 -28.01 5.74
N LYS A 35 -16.78 -28.01 6.89
CA LYS A 35 -16.57 -29.20 7.75
C LYS A 35 -17.54 -29.25 8.93
N GLY A 36 -18.58 -28.40 8.95
CA GLY A 36 -19.56 -28.29 10.05
C GLY A 36 -19.02 -27.68 11.34
N LYS A 37 -17.77 -27.23 11.37
CA LYS A 37 -17.14 -26.62 12.54
C LYS A 37 -17.51 -25.14 12.64
N VAL A 38 -18.02 -24.77 13.81
CA VAL A 38 -18.61 -23.47 14.09
C VAL A 38 -17.59 -22.52 14.69
N ARG A 39 -17.47 -21.29 14.16
CA ARG A 39 -16.67 -20.25 14.83
C ARG A 39 -17.43 -19.75 16.07
N LYS A 40 -16.74 -19.60 17.19
CA LYS A 40 -17.30 -19.19 18.50
C LYS A 40 -18.32 -20.16 19.11
N GLU A 41 -18.25 -21.45 18.78
CA GLU A 41 -19.15 -22.49 19.30
C GLU A 41 -19.36 -22.43 20.82
N LYS A 42 -18.28 -22.30 21.61
CA LYS A 42 -18.39 -22.17 23.08
C LYS A 42 -19.22 -20.96 23.51
N SER A 43 -19.06 -19.81 22.86
CA SER A 43 -19.83 -18.60 23.17
C SER A 43 -21.28 -18.73 22.71
N PHE A 44 -21.51 -19.42 21.59
CA PHE A 44 -22.84 -19.71 21.09
C PHE A 44 -23.61 -20.64 22.02
N GLU A 45 -23.01 -21.77 22.38
CA GLU A 45 -23.60 -22.76 23.30
C GLU A 45 -23.82 -22.16 24.69
N SER A 46 -22.92 -21.31 25.18
CA SER A 46 -23.10 -20.62 26.45
C SER A 46 -24.18 -19.54 26.42
N TRP A 47 -24.50 -19.00 25.23
CA TRP A 47 -25.44 -17.88 25.10
C TRP A 47 -26.86 -18.37 24.82
N ARG A 48 -27.04 -19.35 23.94
CA ARG A 48 -28.37 -19.81 23.55
C ARG A 48 -29.09 -20.46 24.73
N ASP A 49 -30.40 -20.36 24.73
CA ASP A 49 -31.24 -21.16 25.60
C ASP A 49 -31.35 -22.57 25.02
N HIS A 50 -30.99 -23.58 25.83
CA HIS A 50 -30.98 -24.98 25.42
C HIS A 50 -32.37 -25.58 25.22
N ASN A 51 -33.43 -24.89 25.64
CA ASN A 51 -34.82 -25.27 25.36
C ASN A 51 -35.18 -25.04 23.88
N TYR A 52 -34.45 -24.19 23.17
CA TYR A 52 -34.60 -23.99 21.74
C TYR A 52 -33.57 -24.82 20.98
N VAL A 53 -34.06 -25.62 20.03
CA VAL A 53 -33.20 -26.32 19.07
C VAL A 53 -32.59 -25.27 18.13
N PRO A 54 -31.25 -25.24 17.96
CA PRO A 54 -30.61 -24.37 16.97
C PRO A 54 -31.09 -24.70 15.57
N GLU A 55 -31.31 -23.67 14.77
CA GLU A 55 -31.73 -23.81 13.38
C GLU A 55 -30.54 -23.57 12.44
N GLU A 56 -30.54 -24.25 11.29
CA GLU A 56 -29.53 -24.09 10.24
C GLU A 56 -30.19 -23.55 8.99
N TYR A 57 -29.58 -22.55 8.38
CA TYR A 57 -30.09 -21.91 7.16
C TYR A 57 -29.00 -21.76 6.11
N GLU A 58 -29.40 -21.83 4.85
CA GLU A 58 -28.58 -21.35 3.74
C GLU A 58 -28.55 -19.81 3.76
N ASN A 59 -27.36 -19.25 3.54
CA ASN A 59 -27.12 -17.81 3.56
C ASN A 59 -27.33 -17.16 2.19
N GLU A 60 -28.42 -17.54 1.54
CA GLU A 60 -28.80 -17.00 0.25
C GLU A 60 -29.40 -15.59 0.38
N PRO A 61 -29.30 -14.75 -0.67
CA PRO A 61 -29.99 -13.47 -0.77
C PRO A 61 -31.44 -13.57 -0.31
N MET A 62 -31.81 -12.68 0.62
CA MET A 62 -33.15 -12.70 1.20
C MET A 62 -33.70 -11.30 1.40
N SER A 63 -34.97 -11.11 1.09
CA SER A 63 -35.70 -9.85 1.25
C SER A 63 -36.70 -9.92 2.40
N GLY A 64 -37.16 -8.76 2.89
CA GLY A 64 -38.16 -8.67 3.96
C GLY A 64 -37.59 -8.41 5.35
N PHE A 65 -36.34 -7.96 5.45
CA PHE A 65 -35.77 -7.51 6.71
C PHE A 65 -36.44 -6.22 7.18
N VAL A 66 -36.77 -6.10 8.47
CA VAL A 66 -37.48 -4.92 9.01
C VAL A 66 -36.72 -4.33 10.20
N LEU A 67 -36.48 -3.02 10.19
CA LEU A 67 -35.96 -2.33 11.38
C LEU A 67 -37.03 -2.34 12.47
N ASN A 68 -36.69 -2.89 13.63
CA ASN A 68 -37.61 -2.98 14.76
C ASN A 68 -37.41 -1.80 15.71
N LYS A 69 -36.36 -1.86 16.55
CA LYS A 69 -36.08 -0.83 17.57
C LYS A 69 -34.61 -0.80 17.98
N LYS A 70 -34.23 0.26 18.69
CA LYS A 70 -32.94 0.32 19.38
C LYS A 70 -32.89 -0.71 20.52
N ALA A 71 -31.71 -1.29 20.73
CA ALA A 71 -31.41 -2.19 21.83
C ALA A 71 -30.09 -1.76 22.51
N GLY A 72 -29.89 -2.11 23.78
CA GLY A 72 -28.75 -1.63 24.55
C GLY A 72 -28.86 -0.14 24.92
N GLY A 73 -27.75 0.48 25.36
CA GLY A 73 -27.73 1.89 25.75
C GLY A 73 -28.42 2.23 27.09
N TYR A 74 -28.83 1.24 27.88
CA TYR A 74 -29.36 1.45 29.24
C TYR A 74 -28.21 1.55 30.27
N ALA A 75 -28.34 2.43 31.25
CA ALA A 75 -27.29 2.79 32.20
C ALA A 75 -27.69 2.53 33.66
N THR A 76 -26.86 1.76 34.35
CA THR A 76 -26.69 1.80 35.81
C THR A 76 -25.18 1.69 36.12
N GLY A 77 -24.41 2.73 35.80
CA GLY A 77 -22.96 2.85 36.14
C GLY A 77 -22.03 3.22 34.98
N TRP A 78 -20.71 3.19 35.24
CA TRP A 78 -19.62 3.60 34.32
C TRP A 78 -19.46 2.70 33.07
N ASN A 79 -20.12 1.54 33.05
CA ASN A 79 -19.99 0.55 31.99
C ASN A 79 -21.23 0.57 31.08
N HIS A 80 -21.20 1.42 30.06
CA HIS A 80 -22.32 1.55 29.12
C HIS A 80 -22.42 0.30 28.23
N ARG A 81 -23.58 -0.36 28.21
CA ARG A 81 -23.85 -1.39 27.20
C ARG A 81 -23.88 -0.74 25.82
N LYS A 82 -23.12 -1.29 24.87
CA LYS A 82 -23.12 -0.85 23.47
C LYS A 82 -24.56 -0.80 22.93
N THR A 83 -24.84 0.25 22.16
CA THR A 83 -26.11 0.41 21.46
C THR A 83 -26.11 -0.45 20.20
N TYR A 84 -27.20 -1.18 20.00
CA TYR A 84 -27.45 -2.03 18.86
C TYR A 84 -28.77 -1.65 18.21
N ILE A 85 -28.95 -2.07 16.97
CA ILE A 85 -30.19 -1.92 16.22
C ILE A 85 -30.74 -3.31 15.98
N ARG A 86 -31.99 -3.52 16.38
CA ARG A 86 -32.66 -4.79 16.21
C ARG A 86 -33.34 -4.83 14.85
N VAL A 87 -33.04 -5.87 14.09
CA VAL A 87 -33.61 -6.14 12.78
C VAL A 87 -34.39 -7.44 12.86
N TYR A 88 -35.62 -7.43 12.38
CA TYR A 88 -36.39 -8.62 12.14
C TYR A 88 -35.91 -9.30 10.86
N ASP A 89 -35.55 -10.57 10.99
CA ASP A 89 -35.23 -11.45 9.88
C ASP A 89 -36.52 -12.16 9.41
N PRO A 90 -36.80 -12.19 8.11
CA PRO A 90 -37.98 -12.87 7.55
C PRO A 90 -38.07 -14.36 7.90
N ARG A 91 -36.98 -14.99 8.35
CA ARG A 91 -36.95 -16.36 8.90
C ARG A 91 -37.61 -16.49 10.29
N GLY A 92 -38.11 -15.41 10.88
CA GLY A 92 -38.93 -15.46 12.09
C GLY A 92 -38.18 -15.26 13.39
N PHE A 93 -37.14 -14.43 13.38
CA PHE A 93 -36.39 -14.04 14.57
C PHE A 93 -35.86 -12.61 14.46
N GLU A 94 -35.36 -12.06 15.56
CA GLU A 94 -34.65 -10.79 15.55
C GLU A 94 -33.15 -10.96 15.79
N VAL A 95 -32.36 -10.13 15.10
CA VAL A 95 -30.91 -10.05 15.25
C VAL A 95 -30.49 -8.63 15.64
N GLU A 96 -29.42 -8.51 16.43
CA GLU A 96 -28.82 -7.23 16.80
C GLU A 96 -27.61 -6.93 15.88
N ILE A 97 -27.71 -5.85 15.10
CA ILE A 97 -26.60 -5.30 14.30
C ILE A 97 -26.03 -4.05 14.96
N SER A 98 -24.80 -3.71 14.60
CA SER A 98 -24.17 -2.48 15.09
C SER A 98 -24.76 -1.23 14.43
N VAL A 99 -24.61 -0.07 15.08
CA VAL A 99 -24.99 1.23 14.50
C VAL A 99 -24.22 1.50 13.20
N GLU A 100 -22.93 1.13 13.14
CA GLU A 100 -22.11 1.26 11.93
C GLU A 100 -22.68 0.44 10.76
N ASN A 101 -23.07 -0.82 11.01
CA ASN A 101 -23.69 -1.65 9.98
C ASN A 101 -25.03 -1.06 9.51
N HIS A 102 -25.84 -0.51 10.42
CA HIS A 102 -27.09 0.12 10.03
C HIS A 102 -26.88 1.36 9.14
N LEU A 103 -25.94 2.24 9.49
CA LEU A 103 -25.60 3.39 8.65
C LEU A 103 -25.15 2.95 7.26
N TYR A 104 -24.31 1.92 7.19
CA TYR A 104 -23.86 1.34 5.93
C TYR A 104 -25.01 0.75 5.10
N ILE A 105 -26.00 0.11 5.73
CA ILE A 105 -27.22 -0.34 5.05
C ILE A 105 -27.95 0.87 4.45
N LEU A 106 -28.16 1.94 5.23
CA LEU A 106 -28.85 3.14 4.74
C LEU A 106 -28.09 3.89 3.63
N GLU A 107 -26.78 3.73 3.52
CA GLU A 107 -25.99 4.26 2.40
C GLU A 107 -26.28 3.52 1.08
N HIS A 108 -26.71 2.26 1.14
CA HIS A 108 -26.87 1.38 -0.03
C HIS A 108 -28.31 0.98 -0.31
N THR A 109 -29.22 1.10 0.67
CA THR A 109 -30.61 0.65 0.56
C THR A 109 -31.57 1.65 1.20
N ASN A 110 -32.84 1.60 0.80
CA ASN A 110 -33.88 2.38 1.45
C ASN A 110 -34.48 1.63 2.65
N SER A 111 -34.97 2.38 3.64
CA SER A 111 -35.83 1.87 4.70
C SER A 111 -37.22 2.45 4.54
N ILE A 112 -38.17 1.63 4.10
CA ILE A 112 -39.53 2.05 3.77
C ILE A 112 -40.46 1.75 4.95
N VAL A 113 -41.18 2.79 5.39
CA VAL A 113 -42.17 2.68 6.47
C VAL A 113 -43.20 1.60 6.14
N GLY A 114 -43.41 0.65 7.06
CA GLY A 114 -44.37 -0.45 6.91
C GLY A 114 -43.93 -1.60 5.99
N LYS A 115 -42.77 -1.50 5.32
CA LYS A 115 -42.21 -2.57 4.47
C LYS A 115 -40.84 -3.07 4.92
N GLY A 116 -40.08 -2.23 5.62
CA GLY A 116 -38.74 -2.56 6.11
C GLY A 116 -37.62 -2.11 5.17
N LEU A 117 -36.50 -2.80 5.23
CA LEU A 117 -35.32 -2.58 4.40
C LEU A 117 -35.59 -3.12 2.99
N GLU A 118 -35.39 -2.26 1.99
CA GLU A 118 -35.56 -2.61 0.58
C GLU A 118 -34.34 -3.39 0.06
N GLY A 119 -34.60 -4.40 -0.77
CA GLY A 119 -33.58 -5.23 -1.40
C GLY A 119 -33.35 -6.56 -0.70
N GLU A 120 -32.29 -7.24 -1.13
CA GLU A 120 -31.87 -8.52 -0.59
C GLU A 120 -30.59 -8.38 0.23
N PHE A 121 -30.48 -9.22 1.25
CA PHE A 121 -29.38 -9.19 2.20
C PHE A 121 -28.86 -10.59 2.47
N VAL A 122 -27.58 -10.66 2.82
CA VAL A 122 -26.91 -11.87 3.34
C VAL A 122 -26.18 -11.53 4.64
N TYR A 123 -25.91 -12.55 5.46
CA TYR A 123 -25.03 -12.37 6.62
C TYR A 123 -23.56 -12.51 6.19
N SER A 124 -22.72 -11.63 6.70
CA SER A 124 -21.28 -11.63 6.46
C SER A 124 -20.51 -11.27 7.72
N TRP A 125 -19.19 -11.45 7.70
CA TRP A 125 -18.32 -11.14 8.84
C TRP A 125 -17.17 -10.23 8.43
N SER A 126 -17.05 -9.11 9.14
CA SER A 126 -15.85 -8.28 9.16
C SER A 126 -15.03 -8.66 10.40
N GLY A 127 -14.02 -9.51 10.18
CA GLY A 127 -13.24 -10.11 11.26
C GLY A 127 -14.09 -10.96 12.21
N LYS A 128 -14.44 -10.40 13.39
CA LYS A 128 -15.27 -11.08 14.42
C LYS A 128 -16.70 -10.54 14.51
N ASN A 129 -17.03 -9.49 13.76
CA ASN A 129 -18.30 -8.79 13.85
C ASN A 129 -19.24 -9.27 12.75
N LEU A 130 -20.49 -9.55 13.13
CA LEU A 130 -21.57 -9.83 12.20
C LEU A 130 -21.93 -8.56 11.42
N VAL A 131 -22.16 -8.70 10.13
CA VAL A 131 -22.59 -7.64 9.22
C VAL A 131 -23.75 -8.18 8.37
N LEU A 132 -24.93 -7.58 8.48
CA LEU A 132 -26.01 -7.77 7.52
C LEU A 132 -25.67 -6.93 6.28
N LEU A 133 -25.36 -7.61 5.17
CA LEU A 133 -24.76 -7.02 3.98
C LEU A 133 -25.82 -6.94 2.86
N PRO A 134 -26.14 -5.74 2.34
CA PRO A 134 -26.94 -5.59 1.14
C PRO A 134 -26.27 -6.26 -0.07
N VAL A 135 -27.04 -6.94 -0.91
CA VAL A 135 -26.55 -7.61 -2.13
C VAL A 135 -26.06 -6.61 -3.19
N ASN A 136 -26.58 -5.39 -3.18
CA ASN A 136 -26.14 -4.32 -4.08
C ASN A 136 -24.89 -3.56 -3.59
N ALA A 137 -24.35 -3.93 -2.42
CA ALA A 137 -23.13 -3.32 -1.91
C ALA A 137 -21.92 -3.70 -2.78
N PRO A 138 -20.96 -2.77 -3.03
CA PRO A 138 -19.76 -3.04 -3.81
C PRO A 138 -18.97 -4.26 -3.30
N GLU A 139 -18.92 -4.45 -1.98
CA GLU A 139 -18.22 -5.56 -1.36
C GLU A 139 -18.89 -6.92 -1.63
N TYR A 140 -20.23 -6.99 -1.69
CA TYR A 140 -20.93 -8.23 -2.07
C TYR A 140 -20.61 -8.58 -3.54
N VAL A 141 -20.71 -7.60 -4.43
CA VAL A 141 -20.41 -7.76 -5.86
C VAL A 141 -18.97 -8.23 -6.08
N ALA A 142 -18.01 -7.66 -5.34
CA ALA A 142 -16.61 -8.07 -5.41
C ALA A 142 -16.39 -9.52 -4.96
N VAL A 143 -17.02 -9.96 -3.87
CA VAL A 143 -16.92 -11.35 -3.39
C VAL A 143 -17.53 -12.31 -4.40
N LYS A 144 -18.71 -12.00 -4.96
CA LYS A 144 -19.35 -12.86 -5.97
C LYS A 144 -18.55 -12.95 -7.28
N LYS A 145 -17.95 -11.85 -7.72
CA LYS A 145 -17.01 -11.86 -8.86
C LYS A 145 -15.80 -12.77 -8.60
N GLU A 146 -15.26 -12.78 -7.38
CA GLU A 146 -14.17 -13.68 -7.02
C GLU A 146 -14.60 -15.16 -7.03
N GLU A 147 -15.77 -15.47 -6.45
CA GLU A 147 -16.33 -16.83 -6.43
C GLU A 147 -16.60 -17.38 -7.84
N GLU A 148 -17.29 -16.61 -8.69
CA GLU A 148 -17.62 -17.01 -10.06
C GLU A 148 -16.36 -17.30 -10.90
N MET A 149 -15.29 -16.49 -10.75
CA MET A 149 -14.04 -16.75 -11.44
C MET A 149 -13.31 -18.00 -10.95
N ILE A 150 -13.37 -18.29 -9.65
CA ILE A 150 -12.80 -19.52 -9.09
C ILE A 150 -13.48 -20.74 -9.71
N GLU A 151 -14.80 -20.70 -9.83
CA GLU A 151 -15.60 -21.80 -10.39
C GLU A 151 -15.41 -21.98 -11.90
N THR A 152 -15.34 -20.89 -12.66
CA THR A 152 -15.37 -20.94 -14.13
C THR A 152 -14.00 -21.19 -14.78
N GLN A 153 -12.93 -20.54 -14.31
CA GLN A 153 -11.63 -20.54 -15.00
C GLN A 153 -10.45 -20.90 -14.09
N GLY A 154 -10.58 -20.63 -12.79
CA GLY A 154 -9.47 -20.74 -11.85
C GLY A 154 -8.37 -19.70 -12.10
N PHE A 155 -7.59 -19.39 -11.08
CA PHE A 155 -6.50 -18.42 -11.21
C PHE A 155 -5.28 -19.02 -11.92
N LEU A 156 -4.55 -18.19 -12.66
CA LEU A 156 -3.29 -18.60 -13.28
C LEU A 156 -2.25 -18.95 -12.20
N THR A 157 -1.55 -20.05 -12.45
CA THR A 157 -0.48 -20.54 -11.56
C THR A 157 0.89 -20.10 -12.09
N SER A 158 1.90 -20.11 -11.23
CA SER A 158 3.25 -19.64 -11.57
C SER A 158 3.91 -20.43 -12.70
N LYS A 159 3.46 -21.67 -12.94
CA LYS A 159 3.99 -22.53 -14.01
C LYS A 159 3.60 -22.04 -15.41
N LYS A 160 2.52 -21.26 -15.52
CA LYS A 160 2.04 -20.70 -16.79
C LYS A 160 2.65 -19.34 -17.11
N LEU A 161 3.47 -18.78 -16.22
CA LEU A 161 4.04 -17.45 -16.43
C LEU A 161 5.28 -17.51 -17.32
N LYS A 162 5.22 -16.78 -18.41
CA LYS A 162 6.33 -16.51 -19.34
C LYS A 162 6.77 -15.05 -19.21
N VAL A 163 8.08 -14.80 -19.11
CA VAL A 163 8.64 -13.45 -19.08
C VAL A 163 8.29 -12.72 -20.38
N GLY A 164 7.91 -11.45 -20.27
CA GLY A 164 7.46 -10.64 -21.40
C GLY A 164 5.99 -10.81 -21.77
N ALA A 165 5.31 -11.85 -21.31
CA ALA A 165 3.89 -12.03 -21.58
C ALA A 165 3.00 -11.11 -20.72
N THR A 166 1.80 -10.84 -21.22
CA THR A 166 0.83 -9.92 -20.65
C THR A 166 -0.35 -10.66 -20.03
N TYR A 167 -0.73 -10.26 -18.82
CA TYR A 167 -1.77 -10.90 -18.01
C TYR A 167 -2.76 -9.88 -17.48
N LYS A 168 -3.98 -10.34 -17.26
CA LYS A 168 -5.04 -9.58 -16.59
C LYS A 168 -5.16 -9.98 -15.13
N THR A 169 -5.42 -9.01 -14.27
CA THR A 169 -5.67 -9.23 -12.85
C THR A 169 -7.16 -9.21 -12.51
N LEU A 170 -7.52 -9.61 -11.27
CA LEU A 170 -8.91 -9.60 -10.76
C LEU A 170 -9.53 -8.18 -10.76
N ASP A 171 -8.72 -7.16 -10.53
CA ASP A 171 -9.09 -5.74 -10.59
C ASP A 171 -8.99 -5.15 -12.02
N ASP A 172 -8.98 -6.01 -13.04
CA ASP A 172 -8.94 -5.65 -14.46
C ASP A 172 -7.69 -4.86 -14.90
N SER A 173 -6.62 -4.85 -14.09
CA SER A 173 -5.33 -4.27 -14.47
C SER A 173 -4.57 -5.17 -15.44
N ILE A 174 -3.81 -4.56 -16.35
CA ILE A 174 -2.97 -5.27 -17.33
C ILE A 174 -1.51 -5.19 -16.89
N LEU A 175 -0.88 -6.35 -16.75
CA LEU A 175 0.48 -6.49 -16.22
C LEU A 175 1.36 -7.34 -17.14
N VAL A 176 2.58 -6.87 -17.40
CA VAL A 176 3.64 -7.63 -18.08
C VAL A 176 4.49 -8.35 -17.05
N TYR A 177 4.69 -9.66 -17.19
CA TYR A 177 5.52 -10.41 -16.24
C TYR A 177 7.02 -10.24 -16.54
N LEU A 178 7.79 -9.78 -15.55
CA LEU A 178 9.23 -9.53 -15.70
C LEU A 178 10.11 -10.66 -15.17
N GLY A 179 9.55 -11.56 -14.36
CA GLY A 179 10.26 -12.71 -13.81
C GLY A 179 10.14 -12.83 -12.29
N LYS A 180 10.92 -13.75 -11.73
CA LYS A 180 10.93 -14.04 -10.30
C LYS A 180 12.36 -13.93 -9.78
N TYR A 181 12.63 -12.96 -8.91
CA TYR A 181 13.98 -12.61 -8.51
C TYR A 181 14.10 -12.51 -6.99
N ASP A 182 15.33 -12.66 -6.51
CA ASP A 182 15.67 -12.27 -5.16
C ASP A 182 15.60 -10.75 -5.03
N GLU A 183 15.15 -10.27 -3.87
CA GLU A 183 15.08 -8.84 -3.59
C GLU A 183 15.78 -8.51 -2.28
N TYR A 184 16.10 -7.22 -2.13
CA TYR A 184 16.75 -6.66 -0.97
C TYR A 184 15.84 -5.63 -0.30
N ARG A 185 16.00 -5.49 1.01
CA ARG A 185 15.40 -4.43 1.82
C ARG A 185 16.51 -3.58 2.42
N TYR A 186 16.22 -2.31 2.62
CA TYR A 186 17.15 -1.36 3.23
C TYR A 186 16.67 -0.93 4.61
N ASP A 187 17.63 -0.76 5.51
CA ASP A 187 17.39 -0.22 6.84
C ASP A 187 17.20 1.30 6.74
N TRP A 188 16.17 1.85 7.39
CA TRP A 188 15.96 3.30 7.44
C TRP A 188 17.08 4.03 8.19
N ARG A 189 17.76 3.35 9.14
CA ARG A 189 18.90 3.89 9.89
C ARG A 189 20.21 3.84 9.08
N ASN A 190 20.29 2.95 8.10
CA ASN A 190 21.46 2.82 7.24
C ASN A 190 21.03 2.57 5.79
N TYR A 191 20.94 3.68 5.05
CA TYR A 191 20.53 3.73 3.66
C TYR A 191 21.30 2.78 2.73
N TYR A 192 22.54 2.41 3.09
CA TYR A 192 23.42 1.56 2.28
C TYR A 192 23.39 0.08 2.68
N ARG A 193 22.77 -0.26 3.81
CA ARG A 193 22.73 -1.63 4.31
C ARG A 193 21.59 -2.40 3.64
N ALA A 194 21.94 -3.27 2.69
CA ALA A 194 21.02 -4.20 2.06
C ALA A 194 20.86 -5.49 2.88
N ILE A 195 19.62 -5.95 3.03
CA ILE A 195 19.24 -7.22 3.65
C ILE A 195 18.48 -8.04 2.61
N LYS A 196 19.05 -9.17 2.19
CA LYS A 196 18.39 -10.06 1.22
C LYS A 196 17.11 -10.64 1.82
N LYS A 197 16.01 -10.59 1.09
CA LYS A 197 14.75 -11.26 1.47
C LYS A 197 14.94 -12.77 1.43
N SER A 198 14.22 -13.49 2.29
CA SER A 198 14.33 -14.95 2.40
C SER A 198 13.70 -15.72 1.25
N LYS A 199 12.80 -15.10 0.49
CA LYS A 199 12.10 -15.72 -0.63
C LYS A 199 12.11 -14.77 -1.84
N PRO A 200 12.24 -15.31 -3.05
CA PRO A 200 12.15 -14.52 -4.27
C PRO A 200 10.71 -14.06 -4.51
N THR A 201 10.59 -12.89 -5.15
CA THR A 201 9.34 -12.18 -5.41
C THR A 201 9.01 -12.24 -6.90
N PHE A 202 7.73 -12.24 -7.25
CA PHE A 202 7.30 -12.10 -8.65
C PHE A 202 7.22 -10.61 -9.00
N HIS A 203 7.81 -10.24 -10.14
CA HIS A 203 7.86 -8.87 -10.63
C HIS A 203 6.98 -8.73 -11.86
N PHE A 204 6.15 -7.69 -11.86
CA PHE A 204 5.29 -7.32 -12.96
C PHE A 204 5.44 -5.83 -13.25
N CYS A 205 5.26 -5.42 -14.50
CA CYS A 205 5.21 -4.03 -14.89
C CYS A 205 3.80 -3.66 -15.34
N GLU A 206 3.33 -2.50 -14.91
CA GLU A 206 2.16 -1.84 -15.47
C GLU A 206 2.64 -0.63 -16.26
N ILE A 207 2.28 -0.55 -17.53
CA ILE A 207 2.57 0.63 -18.36
C ILE A 207 1.49 1.66 -18.10
N ARG A 208 1.92 2.88 -17.79
CA ARG A 208 1.05 4.02 -17.56
C ARG A 208 1.52 5.18 -18.44
N THR A 209 0.63 6.13 -18.65
CA THR A 209 1.02 7.46 -19.12
C THR A 209 1.02 8.40 -17.93
N ASP A 210 2.10 9.13 -17.75
CA ASP A 210 2.21 10.13 -16.71
C ASP A 210 1.41 11.41 -17.04
N ARG A 211 1.52 12.45 -16.20
CA ARG A 211 0.81 13.72 -16.41
C ARG A 211 1.30 14.51 -17.62
N PHE A 212 2.50 14.19 -18.13
CA PHE A 212 3.12 14.79 -19.30
C PHE A 212 2.92 13.96 -20.57
N LYS A 213 2.15 12.87 -20.48
CA LYS A 213 1.89 11.89 -21.57
C LYS A 213 3.14 11.10 -21.98
N GLU A 214 4.13 11.02 -21.10
CA GLU A 214 5.28 10.13 -21.25
C GLU A 214 4.96 8.75 -20.67
N LEU A 215 5.64 7.73 -21.16
CA LEU A 215 5.51 6.37 -20.64
C LEU A 215 6.12 6.30 -19.24
N ASP A 216 5.33 5.79 -18.30
CA ASP A 216 5.73 5.50 -16.92
C ASP A 216 5.60 3.99 -16.68
N TYR A 217 6.61 3.42 -16.02
CA TYR A 217 6.72 1.99 -15.76
C TYR A 217 6.60 1.72 -14.27
N LYS A 218 5.43 1.23 -13.86
CA LYS A 218 5.20 0.91 -12.45
C LYS A 218 5.48 -0.56 -12.17
N ILE A 219 6.51 -0.81 -11.36
CA ILE A 219 6.89 -2.16 -10.92
C ILE A 219 6.03 -2.64 -9.73
N HIS A 220 5.27 -3.70 -9.96
CA HIS A 220 4.50 -4.42 -8.94
C HIS A 220 5.26 -5.66 -8.47
N ARG A 221 5.22 -5.90 -7.16
CA ARG A 221 6.01 -6.94 -6.48
C ARG A 221 5.08 -7.81 -5.64
N TYR A 222 5.01 -9.09 -5.96
CA TYR A 222 4.14 -10.03 -5.26
C TYR A 222 4.94 -11.21 -4.69
N PRO A 223 4.93 -11.43 -3.36
CA PRO A 223 5.52 -12.64 -2.78
C PRO A 223 4.81 -13.92 -3.23
N THR A 224 3.51 -13.79 -3.55
CA THR A 224 2.65 -14.84 -4.10
C THR A 224 1.70 -14.24 -5.12
N ILE A 225 1.43 -14.98 -6.18
CA ILE A 225 0.45 -14.63 -7.23
C ILE A 225 -0.88 -15.37 -7.06
N SER A 226 -1.03 -16.13 -5.97
CA SER A 226 -2.28 -16.82 -5.65
C SER A 226 -3.44 -15.84 -5.68
N LYS A 227 -4.48 -16.16 -6.45
CA LYS A 227 -5.69 -15.34 -6.59
C LYS A 227 -5.47 -13.93 -7.17
N LYS A 228 -4.45 -13.73 -7.99
CA LYS A 228 -4.14 -12.41 -8.59
C LYS A 228 -4.43 -12.32 -10.08
N LEU A 229 -4.00 -13.32 -10.83
CA LEU A 229 -4.02 -13.32 -12.29
C LEU A 229 -5.15 -14.21 -12.81
N THR A 230 -5.93 -13.67 -13.73
CA THR A 230 -7.18 -14.26 -14.21
C THR A 230 -7.02 -14.80 -15.62
N GLU A 231 -6.36 -14.05 -16.49
CA GLU A 231 -6.31 -14.32 -17.91
C GLU A 231 -4.93 -14.03 -18.50
N VAL A 232 -4.57 -14.79 -19.53
CA VAL A 232 -3.41 -14.50 -20.40
C VAL A 232 -3.92 -13.68 -21.57
N ILE A 233 -3.46 -12.44 -21.67
CA ILE A 233 -3.87 -11.52 -22.75
C ILE A 233 -3.01 -11.76 -23.99
N ASP A 234 -1.70 -11.89 -23.80
CA ASP A 234 -0.76 -12.15 -24.88
C ASP A 234 0.46 -12.92 -24.34
N GLU A 235 0.79 -14.05 -24.98
CA GLU A 235 1.97 -14.87 -24.66
C GLU A 235 3.23 -14.44 -25.42
N SER A 236 3.10 -13.50 -26.35
CA SER A 236 4.20 -12.92 -27.09
C SER A 236 5.08 -12.06 -26.17
N GLU A 237 6.32 -11.82 -26.60
CA GLU A 237 7.23 -10.96 -25.85
C GLU A 237 6.82 -9.49 -26.05
N HIS A 238 6.48 -8.81 -24.95
CA HIS A 238 6.06 -7.42 -25.02
C HIS A 238 7.16 -6.52 -25.62
N PRO A 239 6.86 -5.65 -26.61
CA PRO A 239 7.87 -4.85 -27.31
C PRO A 239 8.75 -3.97 -26.41
N LEU A 240 8.17 -3.46 -25.32
CA LEU A 240 8.85 -2.61 -24.34
C LEU A 240 9.50 -3.40 -23.18
N LEU A 241 9.64 -4.73 -23.29
CA LEU A 241 10.21 -5.55 -22.22
C LEU A 241 11.61 -5.07 -21.81
N SER A 242 12.44 -4.67 -22.77
CA SER A 242 13.78 -4.15 -22.48
C SER A 242 13.72 -2.94 -21.53
N ASP A 243 12.93 -1.93 -21.86
CA ASP A 243 12.80 -0.71 -21.05
C ASP A 243 12.26 -1.01 -19.63
N MET A 244 11.32 -1.95 -19.52
CA MET A 244 10.79 -2.39 -18.24
C MET A 244 11.86 -3.11 -17.40
N MET A 245 12.67 -3.96 -18.04
CA MET A 245 13.78 -4.65 -17.39
C MET A 245 14.88 -3.66 -16.98
N GLU A 246 15.17 -2.66 -17.81
CA GLU A 246 16.11 -1.59 -17.44
C GLU A 246 15.66 -0.83 -16.20
N THR A 247 14.36 -0.52 -16.13
CA THR A 247 13.75 0.13 -14.96
C THR A 247 13.90 -0.76 -13.72
N LEU A 248 13.51 -2.04 -13.81
CA LEU A 248 13.62 -3.00 -12.71
C LEU A 248 15.07 -3.17 -12.23
N GLU A 249 16.00 -3.37 -13.15
CA GLU A 249 17.41 -3.62 -12.84
C GLU A 249 18.14 -2.39 -12.29
N GLY A 250 17.62 -1.19 -12.57
CA GLY A 250 18.10 0.07 -12.03
C GLY A 250 17.70 0.30 -10.56
N GLU A 251 16.82 -0.52 -9.99
CA GLU A 251 16.39 -0.36 -8.60
C GLU A 251 17.35 -1.04 -7.61
N ARG A 252 17.63 -0.35 -6.50
CA ARG A 252 18.49 -0.88 -5.43
C ARG A 252 17.89 -2.11 -4.72
N GLU A 253 16.56 -2.27 -4.78
CA GLU A 253 15.81 -3.40 -4.24
C GLU A 253 16.02 -4.66 -5.09
N PHE A 254 16.30 -4.52 -6.39
CA PHE A 254 16.64 -5.62 -7.29
C PHE A 254 18.12 -6.00 -7.14
N SER A 255 19.02 -5.00 -7.21
CA SER A 255 20.46 -5.21 -7.07
C SER A 255 21.04 -4.24 -6.03
N PRO A 256 21.76 -4.69 -4.99
CA PRO A 256 22.23 -3.82 -3.94
C PRO A 256 23.20 -2.72 -4.40
N ILE A 257 23.24 -1.61 -3.67
CA ILE A 257 24.27 -0.59 -3.87
C ILE A 257 25.65 -1.18 -3.60
N ALA A 258 26.54 -1.10 -4.59
CA ALA A 258 27.92 -1.50 -4.48
C ALA A 258 28.77 -0.31 -4.04
N LEU A 259 28.86 -0.06 -2.73
CA LEU A 259 29.69 1.03 -2.17
C LEU A 259 31.14 1.01 -2.66
N GLY A 260 31.69 -0.18 -2.91
CA GLY A 260 33.04 -0.34 -3.46
C GLY A 260 33.19 0.07 -4.92
N ARG A 261 32.10 0.39 -5.63
CA ARG A 261 32.04 0.90 -7.01
C ARG A 261 31.49 2.32 -7.08
N THR A 262 31.24 2.95 -5.94
CA THR A 262 30.89 4.36 -5.88
C THR A 262 32.03 5.19 -6.46
N ALA A 263 31.71 6.05 -7.42
CA ALA A 263 32.67 6.91 -8.09
C ALA A 263 32.37 8.37 -7.75
N VAL A 264 33.40 9.20 -7.71
CA VAL A 264 33.26 10.64 -7.61
C VAL A 264 33.59 11.20 -8.99
N THR A 265 32.63 11.90 -9.59
CA THR A 265 32.81 12.51 -10.91
C THR A 265 32.75 14.03 -10.78
N PRO A 266 33.67 14.78 -11.44
CA PRO A 266 33.56 16.23 -11.53
C PRO A 266 32.22 16.63 -12.15
N VAL A 267 31.63 17.70 -11.64
CA VAL A 267 30.49 18.39 -12.25
C VAL A 267 31.05 19.39 -13.24
N SER A 268 30.47 19.50 -14.44
CA SER A 268 30.92 20.52 -15.39
C SER A 268 30.50 21.92 -14.94
N PHE A 269 31.16 22.97 -15.46
CA PHE A 269 30.77 24.34 -15.16
C PHE A 269 29.31 24.62 -15.57
N ASP A 270 28.88 24.14 -16.75
CA ASP A 270 27.51 24.30 -17.24
C ASP A 270 26.48 23.61 -16.30
N GLU A 271 26.76 22.39 -15.85
CA GLU A 271 25.91 21.67 -14.90
C GLU A 271 25.83 22.38 -13.54
N PHE A 272 26.96 22.95 -13.09
CA PHE A 272 27.04 23.76 -11.87
C PHE A 272 26.18 25.02 -11.97
N ILE A 273 26.23 25.74 -13.10
CA ILE A 273 25.41 26.94 -13.33
C ILE A 273 23.92 26.62 -13.44
N LEU A 274 23.56 25.54 -14.15
CA LEU A 274 22.16 25.13 -14.34
C LEU A 274 21.39 24.95 -13.04
N GLY A 275 22.06 24.49 -11.99
CA GLY A 275 21.38 24.24 -10.72
C GLY A 275 21.00 25.51 -9.93
N PHE A 276 21.57 26.67 -10.27
CA PHE A 276 21.10 27.98 -9.76
C PHE A 276 19.87 28.53 -10.51
N GLY A 277 19.40 27.86 -11.58
CA GLY A 277 18.27 28.32 -12.37
C GLY A 277 16.91 28.34 -11.65
N ARG A 278 16.79 27.69 -10.48
CA ARG A 278 15.54 27.58 -9.71
C ARG A 278 15.56 28.29 -8.35
N THR A 279 16.74 28.59 -7.81
CA THR A 279 16.95 29.18 -6.48
C THR A 279 18.25 29.97 -6.47
N ASP A 280 18.32 31.04 -5.66
CA ASP A 280 19.53 31.85 -5.48
C ASP A 280 20.64 31.14 -4.68
N PHE A 281 20.48 29.85 -4.40
CA PHE A 281 21.47 29.04 -3.72
C PHE A 281 21.36 27.57 -4.12
N GLN A 282 22.47 26.85 -3.99
CA GLN A 282 22.53 25.41 -4.21
C GLN A 282 23.54 24.76 -3.25
N LYS A 283 23.22 23.54 -2.81
CA LYS A 283 24.19 22.69 -2.12
C LYS A 283 25.12 22.05 -3.16
N VAL A 284 26.42 22.15 -2.96
CA VAL A 284 27.48 21.52 -3.76
C VAL A 284 28.36 20.67 -2.86
N VAL A 285 29.06 19.70 -3.42
CA VAL A 285 30.10 18.97 -2.70
C VAL A 285 31.41 19.25 -3.40
N ALA A 286 32.36 19.77 -2.66
CA ALA A 286 33.68 20.09 -3.18
C ALA A 286 34.54 18.82 -3.27
N LYS A 287 35.65 18.91 -4.00
CA LYS A 287 36.63 17.83 -4.14
C LYS A 287 37.26 17.38 -2.82
N ASN A 288 37.30 18.26 -1.81
CA ASN A 288 37.69 17.90 -0.44
C ASN A 288 36.65 17.02 0.30
N GLY A 289 35.52 16.70 -0.36
CA GLY A 289 34.48 15.84 0.14
C GLY A 289 33.49 16.51 1.10
N GLN A 290 33.65 17.81 1.37
CA GLN A 290 32.73 18.59 2.19
C GLN A 290 31.62 19.20 1.34
N ALA A 291 30.45 19.36 1.95
CA ALA A 291 29.30 19.99 1.33
C ALA A 291 29.30 21.47 1.66
N TYR A 292 29.06 22.30 0.65
CA TYR A 292 28.95 23.74 0.77
C TYR A 292 27.60 24.21 0.23
N PHE A 293 26.98 25.18 0.88
CA PHE A 293 25.89 25.94 0.29
C PHE A 293 26.50 27.14 -0.43
N VAL A 294 26.36 27.21 -1.74
CA VAL A 294 26.79 28.34 -2.57
C VAL A 294 25.57 29.22 -2.82
N TYR A 295 25.72 30.52 -2.60
CA TYR A 295 24.70 31.53 -2.78
C TYR A 295 25.08 32.44 -3.95
N ASN A 296 24.19 32.53 -4.94
CA ASN A 296 24.25 33.46 -6.06
C ASN A 296 23.21 34.56 -5.81
N GLY A 297 23.56 35.53 -4.95
CA GLY A 297 22.61 36.50 -4.43
C GLY A 297 22.09 37.45 -5.50
N ARG A 298 20.81 37.30 -5.90
CA ARG A 298 20.07 38.41 -6.54
C ARG A 298 19.64 39.45 -5.49
N GLU A 299 19.30 39.02 -4.27
CA GLU A 299 18.89 39.92 -3.17
C GLU A 299 20.04 40.40 -2.26
N MET A 300 21.10 39.60 -2.07
CA MET A 300 22.20 39.92 -1.12
C MET A 300 23.40 40.66 -1.74
N ARG A 301 23.40 40.96 -3.05
CA ARG A 301 24.47 41.67 -3.81
C ARG A 301 25.89 41.06 -3.72
N GLU A 302 26.07 39.91 -3.07
CA GLU A 302 27.36 39.25 -2.86
C GLU A 302 27.24 37.73 -3.08
N ILE A 303 28.25 37.14 -3.71
CA ILE A 303 28.37 35.69 -3.92
C ILE A 303 29.19 35.09 -2.76
N HIS A 304 28.70 34.02 -2.12
CA HIS A 304 29.42 33.37 -1.02
C HIS A 304 29.10 31.89 -0.85
N PHE A 305 29.94 31.14 -0.12
CA PHE A 305 29.74 29.73 0.20
C PHE A 305 30.08 29.34 1.65
N LEU A 306 29.37 28.33 2.19
CA LEU A 306 29.43 27.90 3.59
C LEU A 306 29.34 26.39 3.79
N SER A 307 30.15 25.80 4.67
CA SER A 307 30.22 24.35 4.92
C SER A 307 29.10 23.75 5.81
N SER A 308 28.14 24.56 6.28
CA SER A 308 27.01 24.11 7.14
C SER A 308 25.78 25.02 7.04
N THR A 309 24.58 24.51 7.36
CA THR A 309 23.31 25.27 7.36
C THR A 309 23.39 26.53 8.24
N PRO A 310 22.89 27.70 7.81
CA PRO A 310 23.28 28.99 8.40
C PRO A 310 22.66 29.25 9.77
N HIS A 311 23.42 29.90 10.66
CA HIS A 311 22.87 30.79 11.67
C HIS A 311 22.96 32.23 11.11
N PHE A 312 21.80 32.81 10.82
CA PHE A 312 21.56 34.01 9.98
C PHE A 312 22.15 35.36 10.45
N LYS A 313 23.26 35.44 11.19
CA LYS A 313 23.62 36.69 11.92
C LYS A 313 25.05 37.24 11.81
N SER A 314 25.87 36.87 10.83
CA SER A 314 27.20 37.52 10.66
C SER A 314 27.67 37.54 9.20
N ARG A 315 28.47 38.57 8.85
CA ARG A 315 29.18 38.67 7.55
C ARG A 315 29.87 37.34 7.24
N VAL A 316 29.35 36.65 6.25
CA VAL A 316 29.81 35.32 5.86
C VAL A 316 31.16 35.45 5.16
N LYS A 317 32.19 34.78 5.68
CA LYS A 317 33.49 34.67 5.02
C LYS A 317 33.52 33.36 4.23
N ASN A 318 33.95 33.43 2.97
CA ASN A 318 34.14 32.26 2.12
C ASN A 318 35.33 31.46 2.63
N MET A 319 35.04 30.33 3.27
CA MET A 319 36.06 29.51 3.92
C MET A 319 36.20 28.17 3.23
N TYR A 320 37.42 27.86 2.78
CA TYR A 320 37.77 26.57 2.19
C TYR A 320 39.06 26.06 2.83
N GLU A 321 39.04 24.82 3.33
CA GLU A 321 40.18 24.17 4.00
C GLU A 321 40.85 25.00 5.12
N GLY A 322 40.10 25.89 5.76
CA GLY A 322 40.57 26.73 6.87
C GLY A 322 41.09 28.12 6.47
N GLU A 323 41.12 28.43 5.18
CA GLU A 323 41.52 29.72 4.64
C GLU A 323 40.32 30.55 4.18
N VAL A 324 40.48 31.89 4.20
CA VAL A 324 39.46 32.84 3.76
C VAL A 324 39.78 33.31 2.36
N TYR A 325 38.80 33.21 1.46
CA TYR A 325 38.90 33.62 0.08
C TYR A 325 38.01 34.84 -0.21
N ASP A 326 38.48 35.76 -1.05
CA ASP A 326 37.66 36.83 -1.62
C ASP A 326 37.24 36.39 -3.03
N VAL A 327 36.04 35.82 -3.15
CA VAL A 327 35.46 35.35 -4.42
C VAL A 327 34.35 36.30 -4.86
N LYS A 328 34.32 36.61 -6.15
CA LYS A 328 33.46 37.61 -6.79
C LYS A 328 32.60 37.03 -7.90
N THR A 329 32.91 35.83 -8.36
CA THR A 329 32.22 35.16 -9.48
C THR A 329 31.90 33.70 -9.15
N LEU A 330 30.96 33.11 -9.91
CA LEU A 330 30.62 31.69 -9.77
C LEU A 330 31.73 30.80 -10.34
N GLU A 331 32.43 31.29 -11.35
CA GLU A 331 33.62 30.70 -11.94
C GLU A 331 34.71 30.52 -10.89
N GLU A 332 35.02 31.57 -10.12
CA GLU A 332 36.02 31.52 -9.03
C GLU A 332 35.63 30.51 -7.93
N ILE A 333 34.33 30.41 -7.60
CA ILE A 333 33.85 29.40 -6.66
C ILE A 333 33.95 27.99 -7.24
N TYR A 334 33.63 27.82 -8.53
CA TYR A 334 33.73 26.54 -9.20
C TYR A 334 35.18 26.05 -9.27
N GLU A 335 36.12 26.93 -9.63
CA GLU A 335 37.55 26.62 -9.65
C GLU A 335 38.09 26.30 -8.26
N LEU A 336 37.62 27.01 -7.23
CA LEU A 336 38.04 26.80 -5.85
C LEU A 336 37.49 25.50 -5.25
N LEU A 337 36.19 25.22 -5.43
CA LEU A 337 35.54 24.06 -4.83
C LEU A 337 35.72 22.78 -5.65
N GLU A 338 35.98 22.89 -6.95
CA GLU A 338 35.98 21.79 -7.91
C GLU A 338 34.78 20.83 -7.68
N PRO A 339 33.52 21.30 -7.89
CA PRO A 339 32.34 20.56 -7.50
C PRO A 339 32.29 19.15 -8.08
N CYS A 340 31.87 18.21 -7.26
CA CYS A 340 31.81 16.79 -7.58
C CYS A 340 30.46 16.20 -7.17
N VAL A 341 30.06 15.12 -7.82
CA VAL A 341 28.92 14.29 -7.43
C VAL A 341 29.34 12.87 -7.13
N VAL A 342 28.66 12.26 -6.17
CA VAL A 342 28.85 10.87 -5.80
C VAL A 342 27.91 10.01 -6.64
N CYS A 343 28.47 9.19 -7.52
CA CYS A 343 27.76 8.27 -8.40
C CYS A 343 27.70 6.89 -7.76
N TYR A 344 26.51 6.47 -7.31
CA TYR A 344 26.27 5.15 -6.75
C TYR A 344 25.97 4.15 -7.84
N HIS A 345 26.76 3.08 -7.87
CA HIS A 345 26.54 1.96 -8.77
C HIS A 345 26.00 0.76 -7.99
N LEU A 346 25.17 -0.03 -8.66
CA LEU A 346 24.64 -1.27 -8.13
C LEU A 346 25.63 -2.43 -8.37
N GLN A 347 25.41 -3.56 -7.69
CA GLN A 347 26.21 -4.78 -7.87
C GLN A 347 26.12 -5.37 -9.29
N ASN A 348 25.01 -5.18 -9.99
CA ASN A 348 24.87 -5.49 -11.42
C ASN A 348 25.58 -4.50 -12.35
N GLY A 349 26.17 -3.42 -11.82
CA GLY A 349 26.95 -2.43 -12.59
C GLY A 349 26.15 -1.23 -13.09
N ARG A 350 24.81 -1.23 -12.98
CA ARG A 350 23.98 -0.07 -13.37
C ARG A 350 24.23 1.13 -12.44
N LEU A 351 24.12 2.33 -12.99
CA LEU A 351 24.08 3.56 -12.21
C LEU A 351 22.71 3.64 -11.52
N TYR A 352 22.71 3.83 -10.21
CA TYR A 352 21.48 3.97 -9.42
C TYR A 352 21.08 5.43 -9.25
N GLU A 353 21.99 6.24 -8.70
CA GLU A 353 21.69 7.62 -8.37
C GLU A 353 22.99 8.43 -8.32
N LYS A 354 22.88 9.72 -8.68
CA LYS A 354 23.90 10.74 -8.44
C LYS A 354 23.46 11.59 -7.25
N ARG A 355 24.30 11.70 -6.22
CA ARG A 355 24.00 12.49 -5.02
C ARG A 355 25.04 13.57 -4.77
N VAL A 356 24.54 14.70 -4.27
CA VAL A 356 25.34 15.78 -3.68
C VAL A 356 25.43 15.57 -2.18
N GLU A 357 26.31 14.67 -1.77
CA GLU A 357 26.59 14.38 -0.36
C GLU A 357 28.07 14.31 -0.03
N THR A 358 28.37 14.52 1.25
CA THR A 358 29.74 14.50 1.76
C THR A 358 30.36 13.13 1.63
N PHE A 359 31.64 13.08 1.30
CA PHE A 359 32.42 11.84 1.22
C PHE A 359 33.81 12.04 1.81
N ASN A 360 34.49 10.94 2.13
CA ASN A 360 35.89 11.00 2.53
C ASN A 360 36.80 10.81 1.30
N PRO A 361 37.57 11.81 0.87
CA PRO A 361 38.44 11.72 -0.31
C PRO A 361 39.49 10.60 -0.20
N ASN A 362 39.90 10.26 1.02
CA ASN A 362 40.94 9.24 1.29
C ASN A 362 40.43 7.80 1.13
N THR A 363 39.12 7.58 1.20
CA THR A 363 38.52 6.26 0.93
C THR A 363 38.35 5.97 -0.57
N VAL A 364 38.23 7.00 -1.40
CA VAL A 364 38.02 6.87 -2.85
C VAL A 364 39.34 6.58 -3.60
N LYS A 365 40.47 7.13 -3.12
CA LYS A 365 41.80 6.92 -3.75
C LYS A 365 42.38 5.51 -3.56
N LYS A 366 41.85 4.67 -2.66
CA LYS A 366 42.43 3.35 -2.33
C LYS A 366 42.14 2.22 -3.35
N LYS A 367 41.44 2.48 -4.46
CA LYS A 367 41.20 1.49 -5.52
C LYS A 367 41.83 1.86 -6.86
N LYS A 368 43.14 2.07 -6.85
CA LYS A 368 44.00 1.79 -8.00
C LYS A 368 45.10 0.83 -7.54
N ARG A 369 44.82 -0.47 -7.65
CA ARG A 369 45.82 -1.52 -7.91
C ARG A 369 45.09 -2.76 -8.39
#